data_AF-A0A382IEX1-F1
#
_entry.id   AF-A0A382IEX1-F1
#
_cell.length_a   1.000
_cell.length_b   1.000
_cell.length_c   1.000
_cell.angle_alpha   90.00
_cell.angle_beta   90.00
_cell.angle_gamma   90.00
#
_symmetry.space_group_name_H-M   'P 1'
#
loop_
_entity.id
_entity.type
_entity.pdbx_description
1 polymer ?
#
loop_
_entity_poly.entity_id
_entity_poly.type
_entity_poly.pdbx_seq_one_letter_code
_entity_poly.pdbx_strand_id
1 'polypeptide(L)'
;MKPLLLFLSFLLSLSLYSHYDSSVEDHQHLFTECHEKISEPLNHQALLKKPPRYPGAAQREGVEGIVVLQFDLTEEGKITNAKVLWSSSTGGDGYKESFSRAALKTLPSWKYRPQKNQKGESITTKGIVNQVTFLLEGYETTINLGTDFRKILQSTERAINRKNPKKLEEALTKVNSVLKDEQISDTEKASYFYLKSLLLIALDRDNKEIQQVLLSSKEYYSIPEFIGPKGASYYTINKTKLLSYSGLILATTYLKQENWVKAEEEYLSALKAADVATIKNTRFVRALIQLGIASYNQEKWCYVVSSWERAKSLGKGYNIPFPAELENALDYARDRYKQ
;
A
#
# COMPACT_ATOMS: atom_id res chain seq x y z
N MET A 1 13.68 12.73 26.05
CA MET A 1 14.58 13.00 24.89
C MET A 1 14.12 14.26 24.17
N LYS A 2 15.02 15.04 23.54
CA LYS A 2 14.60 16.14 22.65
C LYS A 2 13.94 15.57 21.39
N PRO A 3 12.87 16.17 20.85
CA PRO A 3 12.20 15.64 19.68
C PRO A 3 13.11 15.70 18.45
N LEU A 4 13.09 14.64 17.65
CA LEU A 4 13.83 14.56 16.40
C LEU A 4 13.02 15.25 15.29
N LEU A 5 13.41 16.47 14.91
CA LEU A 5 12.72 17.29 13.90
C LEU A 5 13.59 17.41 12.64
N LEU A 6 13.13 16.86 11.51
CA LEU A 6 13.82 16.93 10.21
C LEU A 6 12.84 17.28 9.07
N PHE A 7 13.09 18.38 8.37
CA PHE A 7 12.34 18.82 7.18
C PHE A 7 13.15 18.57 5.91
N LEU A 8 12.98 17.41 5.27
CA LEU A 8 13.63 17.12 3.98
C LEU A 8 12.81 17.66 2.80
N SER A 9 13.44 18.46 1.92
CA SER A 9 12.85 18.96 0.67
C SER A 9 13.64 18.54 -0.58
N PHE A 10 12.87 18.18 -1.63
CA PHE A 10 13.15 18.24 -3.08
C PHE A 10 13.85 17.09 -3.89
N LEU A 11 13.13 16.73 -4.98
CA LEU A 11 13.40 16.16 -6.32
C LEU A 11 13.96 14.74 -6.63
N LEU A 12 13.32 14.14 -7.65
CA LEU A 12 13.44 12.80 -8.25
C LEU A 12 14.67 12.62 -9.16
N SER A 13 15.22 11.39 -9.17
CA SER A 13 15.62 10.70 -10.41
C SER A 13 15.44 9.18 -10.29
N LEU A 14 15.18 8.52 -11.43
CA LEU A 14 14.64 7.16 -11.59
C LEU A 14 15.72 6.08 -11.71
N SER A 15 15.45 4.90 -11.16
CA SER A 15 15.99 3.61 -11.64
C SER A 15 14.98 2.47 -11.37
N LEU A 16 14.95 1.49 -12.28
CA LEU A 16 13.92 0.45 -12.44
C LEU A 16 14.36 -0.88 -11.83
N TYR A 17 13.53 -1.52 -10.99
CA TYR A 17 13.58 -2.97 -10.74
C TYR A 17 12.24 -3.54 -10.26
N SER A 18 11.79 -4.64 -10.86
CA SER A 18 10.71 -5.49 -10.34
C SER A 18 11.30 -6.50 -9.35
N HIS A 19 10.74 -6.60 -8.14
CA HIS A 19 11.12 -7.63 -7.14
C HIS A 19 9.86 -8.10 -6.41
N TYR A 20 9.76 -9.40 -6.17
CA TYR A 20 8.70 -10.07 -5.43
C TYR A 20 9.21 -10.36 -4.01
N ASP A 21 8.45 -9.97 -2.98
CA ASP A 21 8.75 -10.33 -1.59
C ASP A 21 7.89 -11.54 -1.17
N SER A 22 8.56 -12.51 -0.56
CA SER A 22 8.07 -13.86 -0.28
C SER A 22 7.65 -14.07 1.18
N SER A 23 7.46 -13.00 1.98
CA SER A 23 7.11 -13.15 3.40
C SER A 23 5.60 -13.18 3.66
N VAL A 24 5.11 -14.42 3.86
CA VAL A 24 4.28 -14.89 5.00
C VAL A 24 2.85 -14.31 5.19
N GLU A 25 1.92 -15.25 5.43
CA GLU A 25 0.47 -15.16 5.68
C GLU A 25 0.00 -14.31 6.88
N ASP A 26 0.82 -13.37 7.36
CA ASP A 26 0.40 -12.40 8.36
C ASP A 26 0.33 -11.00 7.75
N HIS A 27 -0.70 -10.79 6.92
CA HIS A 27 -1.05 -9.46 6.43
C HIS A 27 -1.56 -8.55 7.56
N GLN A 28 -1.36 -8.87 8.85
CA GLN A 28 -1.81 -8.03 9.95
C GLN A 28 -0.76 -6.99 10.36
N HIS A 29 0.55 -7.28 10.25
CA HIS A 29 1.62 -6.43 10.77
C HIS A 29 2.74 -6.16 9.74
N LEU A 30 3.13 -4.89 9.56
CA LEU A 30 4.20 -4.50 8.62
C LEU A 30 5.60 -4.96 9.07
N PHE A 31 5.82 -4.99 10.39
CA PHE A 31 7.05 -5.44 11.05
C PHE A 31 6.68 -6.59 11.99
N THR A 32 6.55 -7.80 11.44
CA THR A 32 6.17 -9.00 12.20
C THR A 32 7.20 -9.33 13.29
N GLU A 33 8.46 -8.97 13.07
CA GLU A 33 9.57 -9.10 14.03
C GLU A 33 9.41 -8.24 15.29
N CYS A 34 8.56 -7.21 15.25
CA CYS A 34 8.28 -6.34 16.39
C CYS A 34 7.10 -6.80 17.25
N HIS A 35 6.49 -7.94 16.92
CA HIS A 35 5.39 -8.53 17.67
C HIS A 35 5.85 -9.82 18.33
N GLU A 36 5.27 -10.14 19.49
CA GLU A 36 5.56 -11.41 20.16
C GLU A 36 5.23 -12.58 19.23
N LYS A 37 6.23 -13.46 19.02
CA LYS A 37 6.02 -14.71 18.29
C LYS A 37 5.11 -15.61 19.13
N ILE A 38 3.81 -15.61 18.86
CA ILE A 38 2.93 -16.65 19.35
C ILE A 38 3.46 -17.97 18.77
N SER A 39 3.78 -18.93 19.63
CA SER A 39 4.28 -20.26 19.24
C SER A 39 3.15 -21.10 18.63
N GLU A 40 2.67 -20.67 17.46
CA GLU A 40 1.76 -21.48 16.67
C GLU A 40 2.53 -22.66 16.04
N PRO A 41 1.88 -23.84 15.87
CA PRO A 41 2.48 -24.96 15.15
C PRO A 41 3.04 -24.47 13.82
N LEU A 42 4.20 -25.01 13.43
CA LEU A 42 4.98 -24.56 12.29
C LEU A 42 4.07 -24.45 11.06
N ASN A 43 3.63 -23.21 10.79
CA ASN A 43 2.58 -22.94 9.83
C ASN A 43 3.04 -23.37 8.44
N HIS A 44 2.10 -23.58 7.52
CA HIS A 44 2.46 -23.77 6.12
C HIS A 44 3.33 -22.59 5.63
N GLN A 45 4.18 -22.84 4.63
CA GLN A 45 5.08 -21.82 4.11
C GLN A 45 5.15 -21.88 2.59
N ALA A 46 4.90 -20.77 1.92
CA ALA A 46 5.15 -20.64 0.49
C ALA A 46 6.66 -20.77 0.20
N LEU A 47 7.02 -21.75 -0.64
CA LEU A 47 8.40 -21.95 -1.11
C LEU A 47 8.62 -21.29 -2.48
N LEU A 48 7.61 -21.34 -3.34
CA LEU A 48 7.64 -20.72 -4.66
C LEU A 48 6.24 -20.26 -5.02
N LYS A 49 6.11 -19.00 -5.44
CA LYS A 49 4.85 -18.45 -5.96
C LYS A 49 5.12 -17.70 -7.26
N LYS A 50 5.02 -18.44 -8.38
CA LYS A 50 5.17 -17.82 -9.70
C LYS A 50 4.00 -16.85 -9.95
N PRO A 51 4.26 -15.60 -10.37
CA PRO A 51 3.20 -14.66 -10.66
C PRO A 51 2.33 -15.18 -11.82
N PRO A 52 1.00 -14.94 -11.79
CA PRO A 52 0.13 -15.29 -12.90
C PRO A 52 0.50 -14.50 -14.16
N ARG A 53 0.20 -15.06 -15.33
CA ARG A 53 0.31 -14.33 -16.58
C ARG A 53 -0.78 -13.24 -16.63
N TYR A 54 -0.37 -12.00 -16.89
CA TYR A 54 -1.31 -10.88 -17.05
C TYR A 54 -2.27 -11.12 -18.23
N PRO A 55 -3.59 -10.92 -18.07
CA PRO A 55 -4.53 -10.99 -19.20
C PRO A 55 -4.21 -9.96 -20.28
N GLY A 56 -3.97 -10.41 -21.52
CA GLY A 56 -3.46 -9.54 -22.58
C GLY A 56 -4.36 -8.36 -22.96
N ALA A 57 -5.69 -8.53 -22.92
CA ALA A 57 -6.62 -7.41 -23.16
C ALA A 57 -6.53 -6.36 -22.06
N ALA A 58 -6.54 -6.79 -20.79
CA ALA A 58 -6.42 -5.90 -19.64
C ALA A 58 -5.11 -5.11 -19.67
N GLN A 59 -4.00 -5.79 -19.99
CA GLN A 59 -2.70 -5.15 -20.11
C GLN A 59 -2.67 -4.06 -21.18
N ARG A 60 -3.25 -4.30 -22.36
CA ARG A 60 -3.30 -3.32 -23.46
C ARG A 60 -4.16 -2.10 -23.12
N GLU A 61 -5.20 -2.29 -22.32
CA GLU A 61 -6.16 -1.23 -21.98
C GLU A 61 -5.83 -0.50 -20.66
N GLY A 62 -4.72 -0.83 -20.01
CA GLY A 62 -4.35 -0.17 -18.75
C GLY A 62 -5.25 -0.58 -17.57
N VAL A 63 -5.86 -1.76 -17.65
CA VAL A 63 -6.79 -2.28 -16.65
C VAL A 63 -6.04 -3.15 -15.65
N GLU A 64 -6.19 -2.80 -14.38
CA GLU A 64 -5.67 -3.54 -13.22
C GLU A 64 -6.78 -4.27 -12.46
N GLY A 65 -6.39 -5.26 -11.66
CA GLY A 65 -7.33 -6.05 -10.88
C GLY A 65 -6.74 -6.75 -9.65
N ILE A 66 -7.62 -7.24 -8.80
CA ILE A 66 -7.29 -8.01 -7.60
C ILE A 66 -8.15 -9.28 -7.60
N VAL A 67 -7.57 -10.40 -7.19
CA VAL A 67 -8.28 -11.68 -7.01
C VAL A 67 -7.92 -12.25 -5.65
N VAL A 68 -8.92 -12.57 -4.85
CA VAL A 68 -8.77 -13.25 -3.56
C VAL A 68 -9.15 -14.70 -3.76
N LEU A 69 -8.18 -15.58 -3.57
CA LEU A 69 -8.32 -17.02 -3.72
C LEU A 69 -8.45 -17.68 -2.35
N GLN A 70 -9.21 -18.77 -2.28
CA GLN A 70 -9.17 -19.72 -1.17
C GLN A 70 -8.82 -21.10 -1.69
N PHE A 71 -7.95 -21.82 -0.99
CA PHE A 71 -7.59 -23.20 -1.30
C PHE A 71 -7.15 -23.97 -0.05
N ASP A 72 -6.98 -25.28 -0.21
CA ASP A 72 -6.43 -26.17 0.81
C ASP A 72 -5.04 -26.68 0.37
N LEU A 73 -4.20 -27.03 1.33
CA LEU A 73 -2.93 -27.73 1.12
C LEU A 73 -3.01 -29.16 1.64
N THR A 74 -2.58 -30.12 0.82
CA THR A 74 -2.40 -31.51 1.24
C THR A 74 -1.16 -31.66 2.14
N GLU A 75 -0.95 -32.86 2.70
CA GLU A 75 0.23 -33.22 3.50
C GLU A 75 1.54 -33.18 2.70
N GLU A 76 1.47 -33.16 1.35
CA GLU A 76 2.62 -32.96 0.47
C GLU A 76 2.78 -31.49 0.01
N GLY A 77 1.95 -30.58 0.52
CA GLY A 77 1.96 -29.17 0.13
C GLY A 77 1.40 -28.89 -1.26
N LYS A 78 0.56 -29.78 -1.81
CA LYS A 78 -0.16 -29.55 -3.07
C LYS A 78 -1.43 -28.75 -2.83
N ILE A 79 -1.73 -27.83 -3.74
CA ILE A 79 -2.95 -27.02 -3.71
C ILE A 79 -4.15 -27.84 -4.22
N THR A 80 -5.23 -27.85 -3.46
CA THR A 80 -6.52 -28.47 -3.79
C THR A 80 -7.69 -27.55 -3.43
N ASN A 81 -8.90 -27.86 -3.90
CA ASN A 81 -10.14 -27.13 -3.57
C ASN A 81 -10.07 -25.61 -3.82
N ALA A 82 -9.32 -25.20 -4.85
CA ALA A 82 -9.11 -23.79 -5.15
C ALA A 82 -10.36 -23.14 -5.72
N LYS A 83 -10.71 -21.96 -5.18
CA LYS A 83 -11.82 -21.12 -5.65
C LYS A 83 -11.50 -19.64 -5.50
N VAL A 84 -12.22 -18.80 -6.23
CA VAL A 84 -12.18 -17.34 -6.06
C VAL A 84 -13.23 -16.96 -5.02
N LEU A 85 -12.82 -16.26 -3.97
CA LEU A 85 -13.73 -15.68 -2.98
C LEU A 85 -14.26 -14.33 -3.45
N TRP A 86 -13.38 -13.52 -4.03
CA TRP A 86 -13.70 -12.18 -4.49
C TRP A 86 -12.73 -11.73 -5.58
N SER A 87 -13.19 -10.87 -6.48
CA SER A 87 -12.31 -10.23 -7.45
C SER A 87 -12.82 -8.83 -7.80
N SER A 88 -11.89 -7.98 -8.21
CA SER A 88 -12.15 -6.62 -8.61
C SER A 88 -11.28 -6.22 -9.80
N SER A 89 -11.78 -5.25 -10.57
CA SER A 89 -11.14 -4.73 -11.76
C SER A 89 -11.46 -3.24 -11.91
N THR A 90 -10.48 -2.47 -12.39
CA THR A 90 -10.68 -1.07 -12.79
C THR A 90 -11.44 -0.90 -14.10
N GLY A 91 -11.56 -1.97 -14.90
CA GLY A 91 -12.21 -1.96 -16.21
C GLY A 91 -13.62 -2.58 -16.23
N GLY A 92 -14.18 -2.93 -15.08
CA GLY A 92 -15.51 -3.57 -14.99
C GLY A 92 -15.50 -5.11 -15.02
N ASP A 93 -16.69 -5.71 -15.08
CA ASP A 93 -16.92 -7.13 -14.77
C ASP A 93 -16.27 -8.11 -15.75
N GLY A 94 -16.26 -7.80 -17.07
CA GLY A 94 -15.61 -8.67 -18.07
C GLY A 94 -14.12 -8.89 -17.82
N TYR A 95 -13.45 -7.92 -17.18
CA TYR A 95 -12.06 -8.05 -16.78
C TYR A 95 -11.87 -8.84 -15.48
N LYS A 96 -12.84 -8.79 -14.54
CA LYS A 96 -12.78 -9.55 -13.28
C LYS A 96 -12.65 -11.06 -13.54
N GLU A 97 -13.41 -11.58 -14.50
CA GLU A 97 -13.33 -12.99 -14.90
C GLU A 97 -11.97 -13.36 -15.49
N SER A 98 -11.41 -12.48 -16.33
CA SER A 98 -10.11 -12.70 -16.96
C SER A 98 -8.98 -12.78 -15.94
N PHE A 99 -8.98 -11.89 -14.94
CA PHE A 99 -8.04 -11.95 -13.83
C PHE A 99 -8.23 -13.20 -12.98
N SER A 100 -9.48 -13.53 -12.64
CA SER A 100 -9.83 -14.72 -11.86
C SER A 100 -9.32 -16.00 -12.51
N ARG A 101 -9.53 -16.17 -13.82
CA ARG A 101 -9.02 -17.30 -14.60
C ARG A 101 -7.49 -17.34 -14.62
N ALA A 102 -6.84 -16.19 -14.80
CA ALA A 102 -5.38 -16.10 -14.79
C ALA A 102 -4.77 -16.48 -13.43
N ALA A 103 -5.40 -16.05 -12.34
CA ALA A 103 -4.99 -16.37 -10.98
C ALA A 103 -5.15 -17.87 -10.67
N LEU A 104 -6.31 -18.47 -10.98
CA LEU A 104 -6.52 -19.92 -10.79
C LEU A 104 -5.54 -20.76 -11.60
N LYS A 105 -5.26 -20.36 -12.85
CA LYS A 105 -4.34 -21.09 -13.74
C LYS A 105 -2.90 -21.12 -13.23
N THR A 106 -2.48 -20.17 -12.38
CA THR A 106 -1.11 -20.15 -11.84
C THR A 106 -0.92 -21.05 -10.63
N LEU A 107 -2.00 -21.39 -9.90
CA LEU A 107 -1.91 -22.15 -8.64
C LEU A 107 -1.11 -23.46 -8.73
N PRO A 108 -1.23 -24.31 -9.78
CA PRO A 108 -0.44 -25.54 -9.87
C PRO A 108 1.09 -25.32 -9.89
N SER A 109 1.54 -24.13 -10.26
CA SER A 109 2.95 -23.75 -10.27
C SER A 109 3.48 -23.32 -8.91
N TRP A 110 2.59 -23.03 -7.95
CA TRP A 110 2.98 -22.66 -6.60
C TRP A 110 3.40 -23.89 -5.80
N LYS A 111 4.39 -23.72 -4.93
CA LYS A 111 4.94 -24.77 -4.07
C LYS A 111 4.90 -24.30 -2.64
N TYR A 112 4.42 -25.19 -1.77
CA TYR A 112 4.30 -24.93 -0.34
C TYR A 112 4.99 -26.04 0.44
N ARG A 113 5.56 -25.66 1.58
CA ARG A 113 5.83 -26.57 2.68
C ARG A 113 4.54 -26.68 3.49
N PRO A 114 4.02 -27.89 3.72
CA PRO A 114 2.81 -28.11 4.52
C PRO A 114 3.06 -27.76 5.99
N GLN A 115 1.97 -27.48 6.71
CA GLN A 115 2.01 -27.30 8.17
C GLN A 115 2.42 -28.60 8.86
N LYS A 116 3.13 -28.50 9.98
CA LYS A 116 3.47 -29.65 10.82
C LYS A 116 2.72 -29.63 12.15
N ASN A 117 2.31 -30.80 12.62
CA ASN A 117 1.78 -30.96 13.98
C ASN A 117 2.92 -30.99 15.02
N GLN A 118 2.57 -31.10 16.30
CA GLN A 118 3.55 -31.18 17.40
C GLN A 118 4.48 -32.39 17.33
N LYS A 119 4.08 -33.45 16.61
CA LYS A 119 4.89 -34.66 16.37
C LYS A 119 5.83 -34.52 15.16
N GLY A 120 5.77 -33.39 14.45
CA GLY A 120 6.58 -33.12 13.25
C GLY A 120 6.03 -33.72 11.96
N GLU A 121 4.83 -34.29 11.99
CA GLU A 121 4.14 -34.88 10.84
C GLU A 121 3.45 -33.78 10.03
N SER A 122 3.52 -33.87 8.70
CA SER A 122 2.80 -32.96 7.80
C SER A 122 1.30 -33.20 7.92
N ILE A 123 0.52 -32.12 8.00
CA ILE A 123 -0.95 -32.18 8.07
C ILE A 123 -1.59 -31.34 6.97
N THR A 124 -2.80 -31.72 6.58
CA THR A 124 -3.62 -30.93 5.65
C THR A 124 -4.01 -29.60 6.28
N THR A 125 -3.80 -28.49 5.56
CA THR A 125 -4.22 -27.15 5.98
C THR A 125 -5.38 -26.69 5.11
N LYS A 126 -6.50 -26.31 5.72
CA LYS A 126 -7.71 -25.89 4.99
C LYS A 126 -7.92 -24.39 5.00
N GLY A 127 -8.57 -23.88 3.95
CA GLY A 127 -9.11 -22.53 3.92
C GLY A 127 -8.06 -21.42 3.86
N ILE A 128 -6.89 -21.70 3.29
CA ILE A 128 -5.83 -20.73 3.07
C ILE A 128 -6.33 -19.67 2.10
N VAL A 129 -6.15 -18.40 2.46
CA VAL A 129 -6.58 -17.27 1.64
C VAL A 129 -5.36 -16.55 1.08
N ASN A 130 -5.39 -16.22 -0.20
CA ASN A 130 -4.31 -15.49 -0.83
C ASN A 130 -4.81 -14.43 -1.82
N GLN A 131 -4.30 -13.22 -1.70
CA GLN A 131 -4.56 -12.14 -2.65
C GLN A 131 -3.53 -12.16 -3.78
N VAL A 132 -4.02 -12.08 -5.01
CA VAL A 132 -3.25 -11.92 -6.24
C VAL A 132 -3.59 -10.55 -6.83
N THR A 133 -2.60 -9.67 -6.89
CA THR A 133 -2.74 -8.32 -7.45
C THR A 133 -2.14 -8.26 -8.85
N PHE A 134 -2.89 -7.68 -9.78
CA PHE A 134 -2.48 -7.39 -11.17
C PHE A 134 -2.28 -5.87 -11.32
N LEU A 135 -1.12 -5.38 -10.91
CA LEU A 135 -0.71 -3.98 -11.05
C LEU A 135 0.06 -3.79 -12.37
N LEU A 136 -0.12 -2.64 -13.02
CA LEU A 136 0.66 -2.28 -14.20
C LEU A 136 1.86 -1.42 -13.80
N GLU A 137 3.01 -1.73 -14.38
CA GLU A 137 4.20 -0.91 -14.23
C GLU A 137 3.95 0.49 -14.81
N GLY A 138 4.32 1.54 -14.06
CA GLY A 138 4.07 2.94 -14.40
C GLY A 138 2.67 3.44 -14.01
N TYR A 139 1.79 2.57 -13.50
CA TYR A 139 0.44 2.91 -13.05
C TYR A 139 0.33 2.93 -11.52
N GLU A 140 1.44 2.80 -10.79
CA GLU A 140 1.45 2.62 -9.34
C GLU A 140 0.71 3.74 -8.60
N THR A 141 0.78 4.97 -9.10
CA THR A 141 0.08 6.15 -8.53
C THR A 141 -1.21 6.52 -9.27
N THR A 142 -1.55 5.81 -10.35
CA THR A 142 -2.65 6.17 -11.24
C THR A 142 -3.96 5.57 -10.73
N ILE A 143 -4.94 6.42 -10.48
CA ILE A 143 -6.31 6.01 -10.18
C ILE A 143 -7.08 5.87 -11.49
N ASN A 144 -7.68 4.71 -11.75
CA ASN A 144 -8.42 4.43 -12.97
C ASN A 144 -9.92 4.31 -12.68
N LEU A 145 -10.65 5.40 -12.93
CA LEU A 145 -12.10 5.55 -12.70
C LEU A 145 -12.83 6.05 -13.96
N GLY A 146 -12.40 5.57 -15.13
CA GLY A 146 -13.03 5.93 -16.40
C GLY A 146 -12.55 7.27 -17.00
N THR A 147 -13.21 7.65 -18.10
CA THR A 147 -12.78 8.73 -19.00
C THR A 147 -12.90 10.12 -18.38
N ASP A 148 -14.00 10.41 -17.67
CA ASP A 148 -14.24 11.75 -17.14
C ASP A 148 -13.33 12.05 -15.94
N PHE A 149 -13.15 11.08 -15.03
CA PHE A 149 -12.14 11.19 -13.99
C PHE A 149 -10.74 11.41 -14.58
N ARG A 150 -10.36 10.63 -15.61
CA ARG A 150 -9.05 10.74 -16.28
C ARG A 150 -8.81 12.14 -16.85
N LYS A 151 -9.82 12.78 -17.46
CA LYS A 151 -9.68 14.16 -17.97
C LYS A 151 -9.35 15.14 -16.85
N ILE A 152 -10.02 15.01 -15.70
CA ILE A 152 -9.78 15.86 -14.53
C ILE A 152 -8.40 15.59 -13.95
N LEU A 153 -8.04 14.33 -13.71
CA LEU A 153 -6.72 13.90 -13.25
C LEU A 153 -5.60 14.51 -14.11
N GLN A 154 -5.67 14.36 -15.43
CA GLN A 154 -4.67 14.92 -16.36
C GLN A 154 -4.61 16.45 -16.34
N SER A 155 -5.74 17.12 -16.11
CA SER A 155 -5.76 18.58 -15.97
C SER A 155 -5.09 19.04 -14.67
N THR A 156 -5.34 18.32 -13.57
CA THR A 156 -4.74 18.52 -12.25
C THR A 156 -3.23 18.30 -12.28
N GLU A 157 -2.77 17.17 -12.82
CA GLU A 157 -1.34 16.86 -12.96
C GLU A 157 -0.62 17.92 -13.80
N ARG A 158 -1.21 18.37 -14.91
CA ARG A 158 -0.65 19.45 -15.73
C ARG A 158 -0.58 20.79 -14.98
N ALA A 159 -1.56 21.09 -14.13
CA ALA A 159 -1.54 22.31 -13.32
C ALA A 159 -0.43 22.25 -12.25
N ILE A 160 -0.32 21.13 -11.53
CA ILE A 160 0.71 20.88 -10.51
C ILE A 160 2.11 20.92 -11.13
N ASN A 161 2.34 20.22 -12.24
CA ASN A 161 3.65 20.16 -12.89
C ASN A 161 4.11 21.53 -13.41
N ARG A 162 3.18 22.36 -13.87
CA ARG A 162 3.48 23.73 -14.34
C ARG A 162 3.65 24.73 -13.20
N LYS A 163 3.25 24.38 -11.97
CA LYS A 163 3.28 25.26 -10.79
C LYS A 163 2.65 26.64 -11.05
N ASN A 164 1.61 26.69 -11.89
CA ASN A 164 0.97 27.94 -12.27
C ASN A 164 -0.25 28.18 -11.37
N PRO A 165 -0.26 29.23 -10.51
CA PRO A 165 -1.32 29.43 -9.52
C PRO A 165 -2.72 29.54 -10.14
N LYS A 166 -2.87 30.26 -11.25
CA LYS A 166 -4.16 30.39 -11.95
C LYS A 166 -4.69 29.03 -12.41
N LYS A 167 -3.85 28.19 -13.01
CA LYS A 167 -4.24 26.85 -13.46
C LYS A 167 -4.55 25.91 -12.30
N LEU A 168 -3.86 26.06 -11.17
CA LEU A 168 -4.14 25.30 -9.95
C LEU A 168 -5.53 25.65 -9.41
N GLU A 169 -5.88 26.93 -9.33
CA GLU A 169 -7.20 27.39 -8.90
C GLU A 169 -8.33 26.96 -9.86
N GLU A 170 -8.09 27.02 -11.17
CA GLU A 170 -9.03 26.49 -12.17
C GLU A 170 -9.25 24.99 -12.00
N ALA A 171 -8.19 24.22 -11.74
CA ALA A 171 -8.30 22.78 -11.47
C ALA A 171 -9.04 22.51 -10.15
N LEU A 172 -8.76 23.29 -9.11
CA LEU A 172 -9.43 23.19 -7.80
C LEU A 172 -10.93 23.48 -7.92
N THR A 173 -11.30 24.48 -8.72
CA THR A 173 -12.70 24.81 -9.01
C THR A 173 -13.42 23.66 -9.70
N LYS A 174 -12.78 23.02 -10.68
CA LYS A 174 -13.34 21.83 -11.37
C LYS A 174 -13.55 20.66 -10.41
N VAL A 175 -12.54 20.35 -9.59
CA VAL A 175 -12.65 19.28 -8.59
C VAL A 175 -13.77 19.57 -7.58
N ASN A 176 -13.86 20.81 -7.07
CA ASN A 176 -14.93 21.22 -6.16
C ASN A 176 -16.32 21.16 -6.82
N SER A 177 -16.42 21.42 -8.12
CA SER A 177 -17.69 21.31 -8.85
C SER A 177 -18.17 19.86 -8.90
N VAL A 178 -17.26 18.90 -9.12
CA VAL A 178 -17.63 17.47 -9.17
C VAL A 178 -17.96 16.93 -7.78
N LEU A 179 -17.26 17.38 -6.74
CA LEU A 179 -17.57 16.99 -5.35
C LEU A 179 -18.96 17.43 -4.86
N LYS A 180 -19.63 18.36 -5.56
CA LYS A 180 -21.02 18.74 -5.27
C LYS A 180 -22.05 17.79 -5.88
N ASP A 181 -21.64 16.94 -6.82
CA ASP A 181 -22.51 15.95 -7.42
C ASP A 181 -22.79 14.83 -6.40
N GLU A 182 -24.06 14.56 -6.14
CA GLU A 182 -24.46 13.50 -5.21
C GLU A 182 -24.35 12.11 -5.85
N GLN A 183 -24.28 12.01 -7.19
CA GLN A 183 -24.32 10.77 -7.95
C GLN A 183 -22.95 10.09 -8.12
N ILE A 184 -21.84 10.75 -7.78
CA ILE A 184 -20.52 10.13 -7.87
C ILE A 184 -20.34 9.06 -6.78
N SER A 185 -19.68 7.96 -7.13
CA SER A 185 -19.43 6.84 -6.23
C SER A 185 -18.50 7.21 -5.07
N ASP A 186 -18.52 6.44 -3.99
CA ASP A 186 -17.63 6.65 -2.85
C ASP A 186 -16.15 6.66 -3.24
N THR A 187 -15.74 5.78 -4.16
CA THR A 187 -14.35 5.73 -4.63
C THR A 187 -14.00 6.97 -5.47
N GLU A 188 -14.94 7.50 -6.24
CA GLU A 188 -14.77 8.77 -6.95
C GLU A 188 -14.69 9.95 -5.97
N LYS A 189 -15.58 10.02 -4.97
CA LYS A 189 -15.53 11.03 -3.89
C LYS A 189 -14.17 11.02 -3.21
N ALA A 190 -13.71 9.85 -2.76
CA ALA A 190 -12.39 9.66 -2.17
C ALA A 190 -11.27 10.19 -3.07
N SER A 191 -11.33 9.86 -4.36
CA SER A 191 -10.34 10.24 -5.37
C SER A 191 -10.34 11.73 -5.65
N TYR A 192 -11.50 12.38 -5.71
CA TYR A 192 -11.59 13.83 -5.89
C TYR A 192 -11.13 14.59 -4.65
N PHE A 193 -11.42 14.12 -3.44
CA PHE A 193 -10.80 14.68 -2.23
C PHE A 193 -9.28 14.51 -2.24
N TYR A 194 -8.77 13.37 -2.69
CA TYR A 194 -7.33 13.18 -2.88
C TYR A 194 -6.74 14.19 -3.88
N LEU A 195 -7.35 14.37 -5.06
CA LEU A 195 -6.92 15.38 -6.04
C LEU A 195 -6.99 16.80 -5.48
N LYS A 196 -8.04 17.13 -4.71
CA LYS A 196 -8.17 18.41 -4.01
C LYS A 196 -7.00 18.63 -3.06
N SER A 197 -6.64 17.62 -2.25
CA SER A 197 -5.50 17.72 -1.33
C SER A 197 -4.18 18.02 -2.05
N LEU A 198 -3.94 17.39 -3.21
CA LEU A 198 -2.73 17.64 -4.02
C LEU A 198 -2.68 19.07 -4.55
N LEU A 199 -3.83 19.61 -4.96
CA LEU A 199 -3.96 21.00 -5.42
C LEU A 199 -3.74 21.99 -4.26
N LEU A 200 -4.31 21.74 -3.10
CA LEU A 200 -4.11 22.55 -1.90
C LEU A 200 -2.64 22.57 -1.47
N ILE A 201 -1.96 21.43 -1.52
CA ILE A 201 -0.51 21.33 -1.28
C ILE A 201 0.27 22.15 -2.32
N ALA A 202 -0.06 22.04 -3.60
CA ALA A 202 0.62 22.78 -4.66
C ALA A 202 0.38 24.30 -4.60
N LEU A 203 -0.73 24.73 -3.98
CA LEU A 203 -1.09 26.11 -3.69
C LEU A 203 -0.55 26.63 -2.35
N ASP A 204 0.21 25.80 -1.62
CA ASP A 204 0.75 26.12 -0.28
C ASP A 204 -0.35 26.56 0.72
N ARG A 205 -1.47 25.83 0.73
CA ARG A 205 -2.59 26.06 1.64
C ARG A 205 -2.32 25.51 3.04
N ASP A 206 -3.13 25.94 4.00
CA ASP A 206 -2.95 25.60 5.41
C ASP A 206 -3.01 24.08 5.65
N ASN A 207 -2.14 23.60 6.55
CA ASN A 207 -2.02 22.16 6.83
C ASN A 207 -3.30 21.58 7.45
N LYS A 208 -4.08 22.35 8.22
CA LYS A 208 -5.36 21.88 8.79
C LYS A 208 -6.42 21.72 7.70
N GLU A 209 -6.47 22.64 6.71
CA GLU A 209 -7.37 22.52 5.56
C GLU A 209 -7.05 21.25 4.76
N ILE A 210 -5.77 21.02 4.45
CA ILE A 210 -5.31 19.81 3.74
C ILE A 210 -5.69 18.55 4.51
N GLN A 211 -5.44 18.53 5.82
CA GLN A 211 -5.75 17.41 6.70
C GLN A 211 -7.25 17.10 6.74
N GLN A 212 -8.12 18.12 6.84
CA GLN A 212 -9.56 17.93 6.80
C GLN A 212 -10.03 17.27 5.49
N VAL A 213 -9.51 17.73 4.36
CA VAL A 213 -9.82 17.13 3.05
C VAL A 213 -9.37 15.66 2.97
N LEU A 214 -8.19 15.34 3.50
CA LEU A 214 -7.67 13.97 3.53
C LEU A 214 -8.49 13.06 4.45
N LEU A 215 -8.97 13.58 5.59
CA LEU A 215 -9.89 12.84 6.46
C LEU A 215 -11.21 12.55 5.76
N SER A 216 -11.80 13.53 5.05
CA SER A 216 -12.99 13.29 4.21
C SER A 216 -12.72 12.26 3.11
N SER A 217 -11.53 12.26 2.49
CA SER A 217 -11.16 11.20 1.54
C SER A 217 -11.14 9.81 2.21
N LYS A 218 -10.57 9.74 3.42
CA LYS A 218 -10.36 8.51 4.18
C LYS A 218 -11.66 7.81 4.58
N GLU A 219 -12.72 8.56 4.87
CA GLU A 219 -14.04 8.00 5.19
C GLU A 219 -14.55 7.04 4.12
N TYR A 220 -14.25 7.30 2.85
CA TYR A 220 -14.73 6.50 1.72
C TYR A 220 -13.76 5.37 1.33
N TYR A 221 -12.45 5.65 1.26
CA TYR A 221 -11.48 4.63 0.83
C TYR A 221 -11.16 3.59 1.90
N SER A 222 -11.45 3.87 3.18
CA SER A 222 -11.17 2.93 4.28
C SER A 222 -12.22 1.83 4.41
N ILE A 223 -13.34 1.94 3.71
CA ILE A 223 -14.41 0.94 3.69
C ILE A 223 -13.99 -0.19 2.72
N PRO A 224 -13.82 -1.44 3.21
CA PRO A 224 -13.45 -2.56 2.36
C PRO A 224 -14.60 -2.98 1.43
N GLU A 225 -14.25 -3.41 0.21
CA GLU A 225 -15.21 -3.97 -0.75
C GLU A 225 -15.57 -5.42 -0.45
N PHE A 226 -14.73 -6.13 0.29
CA PHE A 226 -14.99 -7.51 0.68
C PHE A 226 -14.38 -7.82 2.05
N ILE A 227 -15.19 -8.45 2.91
CA ILE A 227 -14.73 -9.04 4.17
C ILE A 227 -14.63 -10.54 3.97
N GLY A 228 -13.40 -11.04 3.97
CA GLY A 228 -13.10 -12.46 3.83
C GLY A 228 -13.11 -13.21 5.17
N PRO A 229 -12.69 -14.49 5.14
CA PRO A 229 -12.58 -15.32 6.34
C PRO A 229 -11.75 -14.64 7.44
N LYS A 230 -12.13 -14.89 8.70
CA LYS A 230 -11.51 -14.28 9.89
C LYS A 230 -11.58 -12.74 9.95
N GLY A 231 -12.48 -12.11 9.18
CA GLY A 231 -12.66 -10.65 9.19
C GLY A 231 -11.62 -9.89 8.36
N ALA A 232 -10.84 -10.58 7.52
CA ALA A 232 -9.83 -9.94 6.68
C ALA A 232 -10.50 -8.98 5.67
N SER A 233 -10.00 -7.74 5.63
CA SER A 233 -10.53 -6.67 4.78
C SER A 233 -9.79 -6.59 3.45
N TYR A 234 -10.53 -6.57 2.34
CA TYR A 234 -10.00 -6.51 0.99
C TYR A 234 -10.52 -5.28 0.27
N TYR A 235 -9.63 -4.63 -0.47
CA TYR A 235 -9.87 -3.35 -1.11
C TYR A 235 -9.75 -3.45 -2.63
N THR A 236 -10.46 -2.60 -3.38
CA THR A 236 -10.17 -2.39 -4.82
C THR A 236 -8.79 -1.76 -5.01
N ILE A 237 -8.19 -1.91 -6.21
CA ILE A 237 -6.86 -1.32 -6.48
C ILE A 237 -6.84 0.21 -6.33
N ASN A 238 -7.94 0.89 -6.70
CA ASN A 238 -8.06 2.34 -6.52
C ASN A 238 -8.10 2.71 -5.04
N LYS A 239 -8.88 1.99 -4.22
CA LYS A 239 -8.87 2.20 -2.76
C LYS A 239 -7.53 1.85 -2.13
N THR A 240 -6.85 0.81 -2.58
CA THR A 240 -5.49 0.49 -2.09
C THR A 240 -4.50 1.61 -2.43
N LYS A 241 -4.54 2.16 -3.65
CA LYS A 241 -3.72 3.32 -4.03
C LYS A 241 -4.04 4.55 -3.19
N LEU A 242 -5.31 4.79 -2.87
CA LEU A 242 -5.73 5.87 -1.98
C LEU A 242 -5.25 5.63 -0.53
N LEU A 243 -5.45 4.43 0.02
CA LEU A 243 -4.92 4.02 1.33
C LEU A 243 -3.42 4.29 1.42
N SER A 244 -2.67 3.93 0.39
CA SER A 244 -1.24 4.21 0.31
C SER A 244 -0.97 5.72 0.17
N TYR A 245 -1.34 6.36 -0.93
CA TYR A 245 -0.83 7.71 -1.22
C TYR A 245 -1.58 8.83 -0.49
N SER A 246 -2.89 8.72 -0.28
CA SER A 246 -3.64 9.66 0.55
C SER A 246 -3.24 9.50 2.02
N GLY A 247 -3.09 8.25 2.48
CA GLY A 247 -2.62 7.94 3.83
C GLY A 247 -1.23 8.51 4.13
N LEU A 248 -0.27 8.42 3.19
CA LEU A 248 1.06 9.03 3.36
C LEU A 248 1.01 10.55 3.53
N ILE A 249 0.13 11.24 2.80
CA ILE A 249 -0.03 12.69 2.93
C ILE A 249 -0.63 13.01 4.30
N LEU A 250 -1.67 12.29 4.71
CA LEU A 250 -2.32 12.47 6.01
C LEU A 250 -1.32 12.22 7.17
N ALA A 251 -0.53 11.15 7.09
CA ALA A 251 0.56 10.86 8.02
C ALA A 251 1.56 12.02 8.11
N THR A 252 1.91 12.62 6.96
CA THR A 252 2.79 13.79 6.90
C THR A 252 2.16 15.01 7.57
N THR A 253 0.85 15.23 7.45
CA THR A 253 0.17 16.35 8.14
C THR A 253 0.21 16.19 9.65
N TYR A 254 0.08 14.97 10.18
CA TYR A 254 0.20 14.69 11.61
C TYR A 254 1.65 14.82 12.09
N LEU A 255 2.61 14.36 11.29
CA LEU A 255 4.03 14.49 11.59
C LEU A 255 4.44 15.96 11.75
N LYS A 256 3.97 16.84 10.86
CA LYS A 256 4.20 18.30 10.95
C LYS A 256 3.57 18.94 12.19
N GLN A 257 2.53 18.33 12.74
CA GLN A 257 1.89 18.75 13.98
C GLN A 257 2.52 18.10 15.22
N GLU A 258 3.62 17.35 15.05
CA GLU A 258 4.27 16.56 16.11
C GLU A 258 3.32 15.55 16.78
N ASN A 259 2.24 15.16 16.10
CA ASN A 259 1.35 14.10 16.56
C ASN A 259 1.92 12.75 16.13
N TRP A 260 2.93 12.28 16.87
CA TRP A 260 3.71 11.09 16.54
C TRP A 260 2.87 9.82 16.46
N VAL A 261 1.91 9.67 17.39
CA VAL A 261 1.01 8.51 17.45
C VAL A 261 0.18 8.42 16.17
N LYS A 262 -0.50 9.51 15.78
CA LYS A 262 -1.32 9.52 14.57
C LYS A 262 -0.47 9.43 13.30
N ALA A 263 0.69 10.07 13.28
CA ALA A 263 1.60 9.95 12.14
C ALA A 263 2.03 8.48 11.92
N GLU A 264 2.43 7.79 12.99
CA GLU A 264 2.82 6.37 12.93
C GLU A 264 1.65 5.48 12.47
N GLU A 265 0.46 5.64 13.04
CA GLU A 265 -0.75 4.88 12.65
C GLU A 265 -1.03 5.00 11.14
N GLU A 266 -1.00 6.21 10.60
CA GLU A 266 -1.27 6.46 9.18
C GLU A 266 -0.15 5.97 8.26
N TYR A 267 1.13 6.13 8.65
CA TYR A 267 2.25 5.59 7.87
C TYR A 267 2.19 4.05 7.81
N LEU A 268 1.97 3.38 8.95
CA LEU A 268 1.85 1.93 9.01
C LEU A 268 0.69 1.44 8.13
N SER A 269 -0.47 2.08 8.22
CA SER A 269 -1.63 1.74 7.39
C SER A 269 -1.33 1.89 5.89
N ALA A 270 -0.73 3.02 5.49
CA ALA A 270 -0.41 3.31 4.09
C ALA A 270 0.65 2.36 3.51
N LEU A 271 1.72 2.09 4.27
CA LEU A 271 2.80 1.19 3.88
C LEU A 271 2.32 -0.26 3.80
N LYS A 272 1.48 -0.69 4.74
CA LYS A 272 0.85 -2.01 4.73
C LYS A 272 -0.05 -2.19 3.50
N ALA A 273 -0.86 -1.19 3.16
CA ALA A 273 -1.69 -1.22 1.96
C ALA A 273 -0.84 -1.34 0.68
N ALA A 274 0.28 -0.63 0.62
CA ALA A 274 1.22 -0.70 -0.49
C ALA A 274 1.87 -2.09 -0.60
N ASP A 275 2.30 -2.65 0.53
CA ASP A 275 2.94 -3.96 0.61
C ASP A 275 1.99 -5.09 0.16
N VAL A 276 0.76 -5.10 0.65
CA VAL A 276 -0.28 -6.07 0.27
C VAL A 276 -0.59 -6.03 -1.23
N ALA A 277 -0.59 -4.84 -1.84
CA ALA A 277 -0.77 -4.69 -3.28
C ALA A 277 0.53 -4.76 -4.08
N THR A 278 1.68 -5.01 -3.43
CA THR A 278 3.01 -5.05 -4.05
C THR A 278 3.37 -3.77 -4.82
N ILE A 279 2.83 -2.62 -4.39
CA ILE A 279 3.07 -1.32 -5.01
C ILE A 279 4.50 -0.89 -4.70
N LYS A 280 5.23 -0.52 -5.74
CA LYS A 280 6.62 -0.05 -5.64
C LYS A 280 6.70 1.41 -6.00
N ASN A 281 7.25 2.21 -5.10
CA ASN A 281 7.46 3.63 -5.36
C ASN A 281 8.56 4.19 -4.47
N THR A 282 9.34 5.12 -5.00
CA THR A 282 10.39 5.83 -4.25
C THR A 282 9.82 6.58 -3.05
N ARG A 283 8.56 7.01 -3.10
CA ARG A 283 7.86 7.67 -1.98
C ARG A 283 7.85 6.83 -0.70
N PHE A 284 7.87 5.50 -0.80
CA PHE A 284 7.87 4.62 0.37
C PHE A 284 9.20 4.63 1.13
N VAL A 285 10.33 4.96 0.48
CA VAL A 285 11.62 5.14 1.18
C VAL A 285 11.49 6.28 2.20
N ARG A 286 10.96 7.42 1.77
CA ARG A 286 10.73 8.58 2.63
C ARG A 286 9.69 8.29 3.71
N ALA A 287 8.61 7.60 3.36
CA ALA A 287 7.59 7.21 4.32
C ALA A 287 8.16 6.33 5.45
N LEU A 288 9.03 5.36 5.13
CA LEU A 288 9.71 4.54 6.12
C LEU A 288 10.67 5.36 7.00
N ILE A 289 11.36 6.35 6.44
CA ILE A 289 12.19 7.27 7.24
C ILE A 289 11.31 8.05 8.23
N GLN A 290 10.20 8.62 7.75
CA GLN A 290 9.28 9.43 8.55
C GLN A 290 8.53 8.60 9.61
N LEU A 291 8.17 7.35 9.27
CA LEU A 291 7.64 6.38 10.22
C LEU A 291 8.65 6.14 11.35
N GLY A 292 9.92 5.88 11.03
CA GLY A 292 10.95 5.69 12.05
C GLY A 292 11.18 6.94 12.91
N ILE A 293 11.06 8.15 12.36
CA ILE A 293 11.09 9.40 13.15
C ILE A 293 9.90 9.46 14.12
N ALA A 294 8.68 9.14 13.67
CA ALA A 294 7.50 9.10 14.52
C ALA A 294 7.64 8.05 15.64
N SER A 295 8.16 6.87 15.32
CA SER A 295 8.42 5.80 16.29
C SER A 295 9.55 6.15 17.26
N TYR A 296 10.58 6.87 16.82
CA TYR A 296 11.71 7.29 17.65
C TYR A 296 11.27 8.25 18.75
N ASN A 297 10.40 9.21 18.41
CA ASN A 297 9.81 10.14 19.38
C ASN A 297 8.84 9.46 20.37
N GLN A 298 8.46 8.20 20.11
CA GLN A 298 7.66 7.36 21.00
C GLN A 298 8.49 6.27 21.69
N GLU A 299 9.82 6.25 21.50
CA GLU A 299 10.72 5.23 22.04
C GLU A 299 10.39 3.78 21.61
N LYS A 300 9.74 3.62 20.45
CA LYS A 300 9.39 2.31 19.86
C LYS A 300 10.58 1.75 19.07
N TRP A 301 11.65 1.36 19.76
CA TRP A 301 12.95 1.05 19.16
C TRP A 301 12.93 -0.02 18.06
N CYS A 302 12.15 -1.09 18.22
CA CYS A 302 12.01 -2.11 17.17
C CYS A 302 11.45 -1.52 15.87
N TYR A 303 10.43 -0.65 15.98
CA TYR A 303 9.82 -0.01 14.81
C TYR A 303 10.78 0.97 14.14
N VAL A 304 11.59 1.70 14.92
CA VAL A 304 12.64 2.58 14.38
C VAL A 304 13.62 1.77 13.52
N VAL A 305 14.21 0.73 14.11
CA VAL A 305 15.22 -0.11 13.44
C VAL A 305 14.62 -0.77 12.21
N SER A 306 13.48 -1.44 12.34
CA SER A 306 12.83 -2.15 11.24
C SER A 306 12.46 -1.20 10.09
N SER A 307 11.92 -0.02 10.42
CA SER A 307 11.53 0.96 9.42
C SER A 307 12.74 1.55 8.68
N TRP A 308 13.78 1.97 9.38
CA TRP A 308 14.97 2.58 8.76
C TRP A 308 15.85 1.58 8.02
N GLU A 309 15.96 0.33 8.48
CA GLU A 309 16.64 -0.73 7.71
C GLU A 309 15.88 -1.08 6.42
N ARG A 310 14.55 -1.16 6.51
CA ARG A 310 13.71 -1.33 5.31
C ARG A 310 13.84 -0.13 4.36
N ALA A 311 13.98 1.09 4.89
CA ALA A 311 14.26 2.28 4.08
C ALA A 311 15.63 2.19 3.38
N LYS A 312 16.69 1.75 4.08
CA LYS A 312 18.03 1.51 3.50
C LYS A 312 17.97 0.46 2.39
N SER A 313 17.29 -0.66 2.63
CA SER A 313 17.14 -1.74 1.65
C SER A 313 16.41 -1.27 0.39
N LEU A 314 15.24 -0.63 0.57
CA LEU A 314 14.45 -0.10 -0.53
C LEU A 314 15.17 1.03 -1.28
N GLY A 315 15.86 1.90 -0.55
CA GLY A 315 16.60 3.05 -1.08
C GLY A 315 17.72 2.63 -2.04
N LYS A 316 18.42 1.52 -1.76
CA LYS A 316 19.44 0.96 -2.68
C LYS A 316 18.88 0.69 -4.07
N GLY A 317 17.66 0.14 -4.16
CA GLY A 317 17.00 -0.15 -5.44
C GLY A 317 16.68 1.09 -6.28
N TYR A 318 16.65 2.27 -5.65
CA TYR A 318 16.34 3.55 -6.30
C TYR A 318 17.50 4.55 -6.29
N ASN A 319 18.68 4.14 -5.81
CA ASN A 319 19.81 5.04 -5.57
C ASN A 319 19.46 6.25 -4.65
N ILE A 320 18.63 6.00 -3.63
CA ILE A 320 18.26 6.99 -2.60
C ILE A 320 19.01 6.60 -1.32
N PRO A 321 20.05 7.35 -0.91
CA PRO A 321 20.78 7.04 0.31
C PRO A 321 19.93 7.33 1.55
N PHE A 322 20.21 6.60 2.63
CA PHE A 322 19.66 6.93 3.94
C PHE A 322 20.30 8.23 4.47
N PRO A 323 19.54 9.13 5.12
CA PRO A 323 20.09 10.40 5.62
C PRO A 323 21.20 10.19 6.65
N ALA A 324 22.37 10.78 6.40
CA ALA A 324 23.54 10.63 7.27
C ALA A 324 23.28 11.18 8.68
N GLU A 325 22.43 12.19 8.79
CA GLU A 325 22.02 12.83 10.04
C GLU A 325 21.24 11.87 10.97
N LEU A 326 20.70 10.78 10.42
CA LEU A 326 19.94 9.78 11.15
C LEU A 326 20.77 8.56 11.57
N GLU A 327 22.01 8.40 11.11
CA GLU A 327 22.81 7.19 11.41
C GLU A 327 23.09 7.08 12.92
N ASN A 328 23.45 8.17 13.60
CA ASN A 328 23.65 8.16 15.06
C ASN A 328 22.37 7.80 15.83
N ALA A 329 21.22 8.27 15.35
CA ALA A 329 19.92 7.94 15.95
C ALA A 329 19.56 6.47 15.71
N LEU A 330 19.92 5.92 14.55
CA LEU A 330 19.72 4.51 14.22
C LEU A 330 20.59 3.62 15.12
N ASP A 331 21.86 3.96 15.30
CA ASP A 331 22.75 3.23 16.20
C ASP A 331 22.23 3.23 17.64
N TYR A 332 21.80 4.40 18.13
CA TYR A 332 21.15 4.51 19.43
C TYR A 332 19.90 3.61 19.53
N ALA A 333 19.04 3.59 18.51
CA ALA A 333 17.85 2.73 18.50
C ALA A 333 18.21 1.23 18.46
N ARG A 334 19.27 0.84 17.74
CA ARG A 334 19.76 -0.55 17.72
C ARG A 334 20.22 -1.00 19.09
N ASP A 335 20.92 -0.15 19.83
CA ASP A 335 21.38 -0.47 21.17
C ASP A 335 20.22 -0.63 22.15
N ARG A 336 19.19 0.21 22.03
CA ARG A 336 17.98 0.14 22.89
C ARG A 336 17.05 -1.02 22.53
N TYR A 337 17.02 -1.46 21.27
CA TYR A 337 16.23 -2.63 20.86
C TYR A 337 16.84 -3.96 21.35
N LYS A 338 18.17 -4.02 21.54
CA LYS A 338 18.86 -5.22 22.03
C LYS A 338 18.71 -5.47 23.54
N GLN A 339 18.27 -4.46 24.29
CA GLN A 339 18.10 -4.48 25.76
C GLN A 339 16.68 -4.95 26.13
#